data_AF-A0A2J0T1V2-F1
#
_entry.id   AF-A0A2J0T1V2-F1
#
_cell.length_a   1.000
_cell.length_b   1.000
_cell.length_c   1.000
_cell.angle_alpha   90.00
_cell.angle_beta   90.00
_cell.angle_gamma   90.00
#
_symmetry.space_group_name_H-M   'P 1'
#
loop_
_entity.id
_entity.type
_entity.pdbx_description
1 polymer ?
#
loop_
_entity_poly.entity_id
_entity_poly.type
_entity_poly.pdbx_seq_one_letter_code
_entity_poly.pdbx_strand_id
1 'polypeptide(L)'
;MRETMTTSCLRIAPLLLIGAVAGLSGCNRSAGLPVADPGLEKVNAYIECYNGVEQPFHEGFQAYTSWMKDPEAGPTGKEAQPRSPGKVLSHRVEYCGQPLTDALAKTPALPMDGPARDYQQAFQALNTLVERADGYFTREDYRRDGGEGMRSQHAPLMQAYADFFRASEAMDVALEKNENDRRVAQLKQIEESEGRSLAYYHLRLLGDGKQLAMAFQSDAPDVAALRAQLADFQALVTEIQNGGVGKDDPMWGHVQRSADKLVRTAGRGVERLEQHKPITAEALAAERKASGSWLTTDPEGAQSTILAAYNDLVTTSNRMR
;
A
#
# COMPACT_ATOMS: atom_id res chain seq x y z
N MET A 1 30.65 9.19 12.67
CA MET A 1 30.05 7.89 12.38
C MET A 1 29.03 8.12 11.28
N ARG A 2 29.29 7.54 10.10
CA ARG A 2 28.47 7.67 8.90
C ARG A 2 27.36 6.63 9.00
N GLU A 3 26.15 7.05 9.30
CA GLU A 3 24.96 6.28 8.93
C GLU A 3 24.51 6.87 7.60
N THR A 4 24.74 6.12 6.53
CA THR A 4 24.15 6.38 5.23
C THR A 4 22.64 6.31 5.40
N MET A 5 21.94 7.44 5.24
CA MET A 5 20.54 7.42 4.85
C MET A 5 20.49 6.77 3.48
N THR A 6 20.38 5.45 3.46
CA THR A 6 19.94 4.71 2.29
C THR A 6 18.70 5.41 1.79
N THR A 7 18.74 5.84 0.53
CA THR A 7 17.61 6.26 -0.26
C THR A 7 16.54 5.21 -0.06
N SER A 8 15.65 5.42 0.91
CA SER A 8 14.66 4.43 1.29
C SER A 8 13.78 4.30 0.08
N CYS A 9 13.89 3.12 -0.53
CA CYS A 9 13.26 2.78 -1.79
C CYS A 9 11.82 3.25 -1.70
N LEU A 10 11.39 3.95 -2.74
CA LEU A 10 10.04 4.46 -2.89
C LEU A 10 9.08 3.27 -2.79
N ARG A 11 8.65 2.91 -1.56
CA ARG A 11 7.65 1.89 -1.34
C ARG A 11 6.41 2.47 -1.98
N ILE A 12 6.01 1.87 -3.09
CA ILE A 12 4.69 2.07 -3.64
C ILE A 12 3.76 1.65 -2.51
N ALA A 13 3.20 2.63 -1.78
CA ALA A 13 2.21 2.37 -0.75
C ALA A 13 1.19 1.43 -1.40
N PRO A 14 0.96 0.23 -0.83
CA PRO A 14 -0.02 -0.66 -1.38
C PRO A 14 -1.32 0.14 -1.42
N LEU A 15 -1.87 0.35 -2.62
CA LEU A 15 -3.25 0.75 -2.75
C LEU A 15 -4.03 -0.34 -2.02
N LEU A 16 -4.42 -0.04 -0.78
CA LEU A 16 -5.38 -0.80 0.00
C LEU A 16 -6.69 -0.75 -0.79
N LEU A 17 -6.78 -1.62 -1.81
CA LEU A 17 -8.01 -2.00 -2.46
C LEU A 17 -8.78 -2.83 -1.45
N ILE A 18 -9.26 -2.16 -0.40
CA ILE A 18 -10.30 -2.69 0.47
C ILE A 18 -11.54 -2.66 -0.41
N GLY A 19 -11.68 -3.71 -1.23
CA GLY A 19 -12.94 -4.05 -1.82
C GLY A 19 -13.88 -4.27 -0.64
N ALA A 20 -14.76 -3.30 -0.38
CA ALA A 20 -15.91 -3.51 0.46
C ALA A 20 -16.64 -4.71 -0.13
N VAL A 21 -16.45 -5.90 0.45
CA VAL A 21 -17.26 -7.08 0.18
C VAL A 21 -18.60 -6.76 0.85
N ALA A 22 -19.40 -5.93 0.18
CA ALA A 22 -20.81 -5.83 0.46
C ALA A 22 -21.37 -7.23 0.28
N GLY A 23 -21.98 -7.75 1.35
CA GLY A 23 -22.28 -9.15 1.52
C GLY A 23 -23.03 -9.78 0.36
N LEU A 24 -22.64 -11.01 0.03
CA LEU A 24 -23.46 -11.94 -0.74
C LEU A 24 -24.74 -12.21 0.05
N SER A 25 -25.77 -11.41 -0.20
CA SER A 25 -27.11 -11.64 0.32
C SER A 25 -27.87 -12.51 -0.67
N GLY A 26 -27.75 -13.83 -0.48
CA GLY A 26 -28.74 -14.78 -0.98
C GLY A 26 -30.10 -14.53 -0.32
N CYS A 27 -31.17 -14.64 -1.10
CA CYS A 27 -32.50 -14.13 -0.81
C CYS A 27 -33.15 -14.58 0.53
N ASN A 28 -33.82 -13.60 1.15
CA ASN A 28 -35.02 -13.68 1.99
C ASN A 28 -34.91 -14.14 3.46
N ARG A 29 -34.61 -13.17 4.34
CA ARG A 29 -35.49 -12.77 5.47
C ARG A 29 -35.07 -11.39 5.97
N SER A 30 -36.04 -10.53 6.20
CA SER A 30 -35.88 -9.20 6.80
C SER A 30 -35.29 -9.31 8.21
N ALA A 31 -33.98 -9.44 8.33
CA ALA A 31 -33.23 -9.09 9.53
C ALA A 31 -32.78 -7.63 9.36
N GLY A 32 -32.91 -6.84 10.43
CA GLY A 32 -32.79 -5.39 10.41
C GLY A 32 -31.54 -4.85 9.71
N LEU A 33 -31.64 -3.60 9.26
CA LEU A 33 -30.50 -2.79 8.83
C LEU A 33 -29.30 -3.06 9.74
N PRO A 34 -28.10 -3.33 9.20
CA PRO A 34 -26.93 -3.53 10.04
C PRO A 34 -26.78 -2.29 10.93
N VAL A 35 -26.80 -2.50 12.24
CA VAL A 35 -26.37 -1.47 13.20
C VAL A 35 -24.98 -1.03 12.73
N ALA A 36 -24.80 0.27 12.50
CA ALA A 36 -23.53 0.81 12.09
C ALA A 36 -22.48 0.37 13.12
N ASP A 37 -21.51 -0.44 12.69
CA ASP A 37 -20.39 -0.88 13.52
C ASP A 37 -19.48 0.32 13.75
N PRO A 38 -19.45 0.90 14.96
CA PRO A 38 -18.66 2.10 15.22
C PRO A 38 -17.16 1.87 14.98
N GLY A 39 -16.68 0.62 15.12
CA GLY A 39 -15.31 0.26 14.78
C GLY A 39 -15.04 0.33 13.28
N LEU A 40 -15.98 -0.09 12.44
CA LEU A 40 -15.87 0.03 10.99
C LEU A 40 -15.92 1.49 10.53
N GLU A 41 -16.78 2.33 11.11
CA GLU A 41 -16.82 3.77 10.81
C GLU A 41 -15.47 4.44 11.12
N LYS A 42 -14.85 4.11 12.26
CA LYS A 42 -13.53 4.61 12.63
C LYS A 42 -12.48 4.23 11.59
N VAL A 43 -12.40 2.94 11.26
CA VAL A 43 -11.43 2.41 10.29
C VAL A 43 -11.62 3.05 8.92
N ASN A 44 -12.86 3.28 8.47
CA ASN A 44 -13.11 3.93 7.18
C ASN A 44 -12.57 5.37 7.15
N ALA A 45 -12.79 6.17 8.19
CA ALA A 45 -12.22 7.51 8.27
C ALA A 45 -10.68 7.50 8.23
N TYR A 46 -10.07 6.48 8.83
CA TYR A 46 -8.62 6.30 8.84
C TYR A 46 -8.09 6.01 7.43
N ILE A 47 -8.75 5.10 6.72
CA ILE A 47 -8.44 4.75 5.33
C ILE A 47 -8.66 5.94 4.40
N GLU A 48 -9.74 6.71 4.57
CA GLU A 48 -10.03 7.90 3.74
C GLU A 48 -8.95 8.96 3.88
N CYS A 49 -8.49 9.25 5.11
CA CYS A 49 -7.35 10.12 5.33
C CYS A 49 -6.08 9.57 4.67
N TYR A 50 -5.73 8.31 4.93
CA TYR A 50 -4.54 7.66 4.37
C TYR A 50 -4.53 7.73 2.83
N ASN A 51 -5.57 7.18 2.18
CA ASN A 51 -5.71 7.17 0.72
C ASN A 51 -5.82 8.58 0.11
N GLY A 52 -6.32 9.55 0.86
CA GLY A 52 -6.47 10.92 0.40
C GLY A 52 -5.13 11.61 0.16
N VAL A 53 -4.13 11.38 1.03
CA VAL A 53 -2.96 12.26 1.13
C VAL A 53 -1.61 11.57 0.87
N GLU A 54 -1.52 10.24 1.00
CA GLU A 54 -0.26 9.49 0.83
C GLU A 54 0.44 9.77 -0.50
N GLN A 55 -0.22 9.42 -1.61
CA GLN A 55 0.35 9.61 -2.95
C GLN A 55 0.75 11.08 -3.22
N PRO A 56 -0.10 12.09 -2.96
CA PRO A 56 0.28 13.50 -3.12
C PRO A 56 1.56 13.90 -2.38
N PHE A 57 1.79 13.46 -1.15
CA PHE A 57 3.02 13.82 -0.43
C PHE A 57 4.25 13.07 -0.94
N HIS A 58 4.11 11.81 -1.34
CA HIS A 58 5.19 11.08 -2.00
C HIS A 58 5.61 11.75 -3.33
N GLU A 59 4.64 12.13 -4.14
CA GLU A 59 4.87 12.86 -5.39
C GLU A 59 5.50 14.24 -5.13
N GLY A 60 5.00 14.96 -4.12
CA GLY A 60 5.54 16.26 -3.75
C GLY A 60 6.98 16.21 -3.23
N PHE A 61 7.30 15.19 -2.43
CA PHE A 61 8.66 14.93 -1.98
C PHE A 61 9.61 14.67 -3.17
N GLN A 62 9.20 13.84 -4.13
CA GLN A 62 9.98 13.58 -5.33
C GLN A 62 10.16 14.85 -6.17
N ALA A 63 9.08 15.60 -6.41
CA ALA A 63 9.12 16.84 -7.17
C ALA A 63 10.11 17.85 -6.54
N TYR A 64 10.04 17.99 -5.22
CA TYR A 64 10.90 18.90 -4.45
C TYR A 64 12.37 18.46 -4.44
N THR A 65 12.67 17.18 -4.29
CA THR A 65 14.07 16.72 -4.17
C THR A 65 14.75 16.49 -5.51
N SER A 66 13.99 16.21 -6.59
CA SER A 66 14.52 15.80 -7.91
C SER A 66 15.48 16.77 -8.60
N TRP A 67 15.43 18.07 -8.27
CA TRP A 67 16.27 19.09 -8.89
C TRP A 67 17.51 19.44 -8.07
N MET A 68 17.59 18.96 -6.83
CA MET A 68 18.72 19.22 -5.94
C MET A 68 19.87 18.27 -6.28
N LYS A 69 21.09 18.80 -6.27
CA LYS A 69 22.30 17.97 -6.42
C LYS A 69 22.46 17.00 -5.25
N ASP A 70 22.13 17.46 -4.06
CA ASP A 70 22.20 16.73 -2.79
C ASP A 70 20.98 17.11 -1.94
N PRO A 71 19.94 16.27 -1.90
CA PRO A 71 18.73 16.54 -1.12
C PRO A 71 18.93 16.58 0.39
N GLU A 72 20.04 16.07 0.93
CA GLU A 72 20.34 16.17 2.37
C GLU A 72 20.97 17.52 2.72
N ALA A 73 21.90 17.97 1.87
CA ALA A 73 22.53 19.29 2.03
C ALA A 73 21.57 20.44 1.69
N GLY A 74 20.60 20.16 0.82
CA GLY A 74 19.58 21.12 0.40
C GLY A 74 20.03 22.06 -0.71
N PRO A 75 19.18 23.06 -1.02
CA PRO A 75 19.44 23.96 -2.14
C PRO A 75 20.53 24.97 -1.82
N THR A 76 21.33 25.30 -2.82
CA THR A 76 22.37 26.33 -2.75
C THR A 76 21.81 27.74 -2.98
N GLY A 77 20.66 27.85 -3.63
CA GLY A 77 20.07 29.11 -4.10
C GLY A 77 20.60 29.57 -5.47
N LYS A 78 21.37 28.72 -6.15
CA LYS A 78 21.91 28.97 -7.50
C LYS A 78 21.27 28.08 -8.56
N GLU A 79 20.26 27.31 -8.19
CA GLU A 79 19.60 26.37 -9.09
C GLU A 79 18.76 27.10 -10.13
N ALA A 80 18.86 26.65 -11.39
CA ALA A 80 18.24 27.33 -12.52
C ALA A 80 16.70 27.22 -12.52
N GLN A 81 16.17 26.09 -12.06
CA GLN A 81 14.74 25.77 -12.09
C GLN A 81 14.34 25.01 -10.82
N PRO A 82 14.32 25.69 -9.66
CA PRO A 82 13.88 25.05 -8.42
C PRO A 82 12.36 24.81 -8.49
N ARG A 83 11.90 23.67 -7.97
CA ARG A 83 10.49 23.24 -8.03
C ARG A 83 9.88 23.16 -6.64
N SER A 84 8.61 23.54 -6.58
CA SER A 84 7.75 23.38 -5.39
C SER A 84 7.48 21.89 -5.10
N PRO A 85 7.27 21.51 -3.82
CA PRO A 85 6.63 20.24 -3.50
C PRO A 85 5.18 20.13 -4.02
N GLY A 86 4.52 21.25 -4.35
CA GLY A 86 3.11 21.26 -4.74
C GLY A 86 2.17 21.08 -3.55
N LYS A 87 0.90 21.47 -3.72
CA LYS A 87 -0.13 21.36 -2.67
C LYS A 87 -0.97 20.10 -2.84
N VAL A 88 -1.47 19.60 -1.71
CA VAL A 88 -2.56 18.64 -1.68
C VAL A 88 -3.89 19.38 -1.90
N LEU A 89 -4.81 18.79 -2.67
CA LEU A 89 -6.13 19.37 -2.91
C LEU A 89 -6.92 19.47 -1.59
N SER A 90 -7.62 20.60 -1.38
CA SER A 90 -8.28 20.89 -0.09
C SER A 90 -9.22 19.78 0.39
N HIS A 91 -10.03 19.22 -0.51
CA HIS A 91 -10.96 18.13 -0.17
C HIS A 91 -10.24 16.87 0.36
N ARG A 92 -8.96 16.64 -0.03
CA ARG A 92 -8.15 15.52 0.48
C ARG A 92 -7.57 15.83 1.85
N VAL A 93 -7.16 17.09 2.07
CA VAL A 93 -6.69 17.59 3.37
C VAL A 93 -7.81 17.48 4.42
N GLU A 94 -9.05 17.76 4.02
CA GLU A 94 -10.23 17.68 4.88
C GLU A 94 -10.46 16.27 5.46
N TYR A 95 -10.14 15.19 4.74
CA TYR A 95 -10.27 13.81 5.25
C TYR A 95 -9.42 13.55 6.51
N CYS A 96 -8.26 14.19 6.60
CA CYS A 96 -7.36 14.09 7.75
C CYS A 96 -7.64 15.17 8.84
N GLY A 97 -8.67 15.99 8.65
CA GLY A 97 -9.07 17.05 9.57
C GLY A 97 -10.07 16.58 10.62
N GLN A 98 -11.18 17.30 10.75
CA GLN A 98 -12.23 17.02 11.72
C GLN A 98 -12.82 15.59 11.64
N PRO A 99 -13.09 15.01 10.45
CA PRO A 99 -13.63 13.65 10.36
C PRO A 99 -12.75 12.61 11.06
N LEU A 100 -11.43 12.72 10.91
CA LEU A 100 -10.48 11.82 11.57
C LEU A 100 -10.43 12.04 13.09
N THR A 101 -10.50 13.30 13.54
CA THR A 101 -10.60 13.65 14.97
C THR A 101 -11.87 13.08 15.60
N ASP A 102 -13.01 13.21 14.92
CA ASP A 102 -14.30 12.68 15.38
C ASP A 102 -14.27 11.15 15.44
N ALA A 103 -13.66 10.51 14.44
CA ALA A 103 -13.44 9.07 14.44
C ALA A 103 -12.58 8.62 15.64
N LEU A 104 -11.45 9.29 15.92
CA LEU A 104 -10.59 9.00 17.07
C LEU A 104 -11.31 9.12 18.43
N ALA A 105 -12.36 9.95 18.52
CA ALA A 105 -13.16 10.12 19.73
C ALA A 105 -14.24 9.03 19.93
N LYS A 106 -14.55 8.23 18.89
CA LYS A 106 -15.55 7.15 18.98
C LYS A 106 -15.06 5.98 19.82
N THR A 107 -16.02 5.27 20.42
CA THR A 107 -15.79 4.01 21.13
C THR A 107 -16.27 2.82 20.28
N PRO A 108 -15.66 1.63 20.41
CA PRO A 108 -14.51 1.30 21.27
C PRO A 108 -13.19 1.89 20.75
N ALA A 109 -12.19 1.95 21.63
CA ALA A 109 -10.82 2.24 21.22
C ALA A 109 -10.30 1.07 20.37
N LEU A 110 -9.61 1.38 19.26
CA LEU A 110 -9.00 0.37 18.40
C LEU A 110 -7.48 0.37 18.60
N PRO A 111 -6.80 -0.77 18.37
CA PRO A 111 -5.33 -0.84 18.45
C PRO A 111 -4.62 0.19 17.54
N MET A 112 -5.24 0.60 16.44
CA MET A 112 -4.68 1.57 15.49
C MET A 112 -4.97 3.04 15.84
N ASP A 113 -5.71 3.35 16.93
CA ASP A 113 -6.02 4.73 17.33
C ASP A 113 -4.76 5.54 17.68
N GLY A 114 -3.70 4.88 18.16
CA GLY A 114 -2.38 5.49 18.36
C GLY A 114 -1.74 5.90 17.03
N PRO A 115 -1.43 4.93 16.16
CA PRO A 115 -0.91 5.20 14.81
C PRO A 115 -1.72 6.22 14.00
N ALA A 116 -3.06 6.16 14.04
CA ALA A 116 -3.92 7.10 13.32
C ALA A 116 -3.77 8.54 13.84
N ARG A 117 -3.59 8.73 15.15
CA ARG A 117 -3.35 10.05 15.76
C ARG A 117 -1.97 10.58 15.37
N ASP A 118 -0.94 9.75 15.45
CA ASP A 118 0.43 10.13 15.10
C ASP A 118 0.53 10.50 13.62
N TYR A 119 -0.15 9.73 12.75
CA TYR A 119 -0.29 10.01 11.34
C TYR A 119 -0.98 11.35 11.08
N GLN A 120 -2.13 11.62 11.74
CA GLN A 120 -2.83 12.89 11.62
C GLN A 120 -1.94 14.08 12.01
N GLN A 121 -1.21 13.96 13.12
CA GLN A 121 -0.33 15.03 13.61
C GLN A 121 0.83 15.30 12.65
N ALA A 122 1.50 14.25 12.16
CA ALA A 122 2.58 14.37 11.21
C ALA A 122 2.10 14.97 9.88
N PHE A 123 0.94 14.53 9.39
CA PHE A 123 0.27 15.10 8.23
C PHE A 123 0.01 16.62 8.39
N GLN A 124 -0.59 17.05 9.50
CA GLN A 124 -0.91 18.46 9.72
C GLN A 124 0.35 19.34 9.79
N ALA A 125 1.40 18.84 10.44
CA ALA A 125 2.69 19.51 10.51
C ALA A 125 3.33 19.65 9.12
N LEU A 126 3.36 18.56 8.34
CA LEU A 126 3.89 18.58 6.98
C LEU A 126 3.08 19.47 6.04
N ASN A 127 1.75 19.37 6.03
CA ASN A 127 0.88 20.17 5.17
C ASN A 127 1.11 21.67 5.37
N THR A 128 1.27 22.10 6.62
CA THR A 128 1.57 23.50 6.97
C THR A 128 2.88 23.98 6.34
N LEU A 129 3.93 23.15 6.36
CA LEU A 129 5.23 23.50 5.78
C LEU A 129 5.22 23.43 4.26
N VAL A 130 4.52 22.45 3.68
CA VAL A 130 4.32 22.32 2.24
C VAL A 130 3.57 23.52 1.68
N GLU A 131 2.49 23.98 2.32
CA GLU A 131 1.77 25.18 1.88
C GLU A 131 2.63 26.44 1.92
N ARG A 132 3.47 26.58 2.95
CA ARG A 132 4.43 27.69 3.07
C ARG A 132 5.48 27.65 1.96
N ALA A 133 6.09 26.49 1.75
CA ALA A 133 7.09 26.28 0.72
C ALA A 133 6.49 26.52 -0.67
N ASP A 134 5.33 25.94 -0.95
CA ASP A 134 4.65 26.10 -2.24
C ASP A 134 4.28 27.56 -2.51
N GLY A 135 3.80 28.29 -1.51
CA GLY A 135 3.54 29.72 -1.65
C GLY A 135 4.80 30.52 -1.99
N TYR A 136 5.94 30.18 -1.38
CA TYR A 136 7.24 30.80 -1.66
C TYR A 136 7.73 30.51 -3.09
N PHE A 137 7.63 29.26 -3.56
CA PHE A 137 8.01 28.89 -4.92
C PHE A 137 7.08 29.48 -5.97
N THR A 138 5.75 29.43 -5.75
CA THR A 138 4.73 29.96 -6.65
C THR A 138 4.85 31.47 -6.84
N ARG A 139 5.18 32.21 -5.78
CA ARG A 139 5.45 33.66 -5.91
C ARG A 139 6.80 33.96 -6.54
N GLU A 140 7.67 32.96 -6.69
CA GLU A 140 9.07 33.12 -7.08
C GLU A 140 9.88 34.03 -6.15
N ASP A 141 9.59 33.99 -4.84
CA ASP A 141 10.29 34.80 -3.85
C ASP A 141 11.81 34.52 -3.86
N TYR A 142 12.20 33.30 -4.24
CA TYR A 142 13.59 32.88 -4.40
C TYR A 142 14.42 33.70 -5.38
N ARG A 143 13.78 34.37 -6.35
CA ARG A 143 14.48 35.25 -7.30
C ARG A 143 14.89 36.57 -6.66
N ARG A 144 14.19 36.97 -5.59
CA ARG A 144 14.31 38.28 -4.95
C ARG A 144 15.16 38.24 -3.69
N ASP A 145 15.21 37.11 -3.00
CA ASP A 145 15.97 36.92 -1.76
C ASP A 145 17.30 36.15 -1.94
N GLY A 146 17.70 35.89 -3.19
CA GLY A 146 18.91 35.10 -3.48
C GLY A 146 18.86 33.66 -2.94
N GLY A 147 17.66 33.09 -2.82
CA GLY A 147 17.41 31.74 -2.33
C GLY A 147 17.49 31.60 -0.81
N GLU A 148 17.40 32.68 -0.04
CA GLU A 148 17.42 32.62 1.43
C GLU A 148 16.25 31.79 1.98
N GLY A 149 15.03 32.02 1.47
CA GLY A 149 13.84 31.31 1.89
C GLY A 149 13.86 29.83 1.54
N MET A 150 14.44 29.43 0.39
CA MET A 150 14.54 28.00 0.06
C MET A 150 15.53 27.28 0.97
N ARG A 151 16.65 27.94 1.34
CA ARG A 151 17.65 27.37 2.26
C ARG A 151 17.08 27.22 3.67
N SER A 152 16.43 28.27 4.17
CA SER A 152 15.89 28.27 5.54
C SER A 152 14.71 27.32 5.72
N GLN A 153 13.89 27.12 4.69
CA GLN A 153 12.75 26.21 4.73
C GLN A 153 13.12 24.75 4.53
N HIS A 154 14.29 24.45 3.95
CA HIS A 154 14.64 23.09 3.53
C HIS A 154 14.72 22.10 4.68
N ALA A 155 15.55 22.36 5.69
CA ALA A 155 15.75 21.41 6.79
C ALA A 155 14.45 21.12 7.58
N PRO A 156 13.62 22.14 7.96
CA PRO A 156 12.33 21.88 8.58
C PRO A 156 11.38 21.05 7.69
N LEU A 157 11.36 21.33 6.39
CA LEU A 157 10.50 20.60 5.45
C LEU A 157 10.94 19.14 5.31
N MET A 158 12.24 18.88 5.18
CA MET A 158 12.78 17.51 5.10
C MET A 158 12.52 16.72 6.38
N GLN A 159 12.65 17.36 7.54
CA GLN A 159 12.33 16.71 8.82
C GLN A 159 10.83 16.33 8.89
N ALA A 160 9.93 17.23 8.49
CA ALA A 160 8.50 16.94 8.48
C ALA A 160 8.13 15.82 7.49
N TYR A 161 8.79 15.74 6.33
CA TYR A 161 8.64 14.59 5.43
C TYR A 161 9.10 13.28 6.10
N ALA A 162 10.25 13.30 6.77
CA ALA A 162 10.76 12.11 7.46
C ALA A 162 9.83 11.65 8.60
N ASP A 163 9.24 12.59 9.34
CA ASP A 163 8.29 12.27 10.41
C ASP A 163 6.95 11.77 9.84
N PHE A 164 6.47 12.37 8.75
CA PHE A 164 5.29 11.89 8.02
C PHE A 164 5.48 10.47 7.49
N PHE A 165 6.59 10.16 6.79
CA PHE A 165 6.82 8.83 6.24
C PHE A 165 6.96 7.75 7.31
N ARG A 166 7.51 8.10 8.47
CA ARG A 166 7.57 7.18 9.62
C ARG A 166 6.17 6.90 10.20
N ALA A 167 5.36 7.94 10.35
CA ALA A 167 3.99 7.79 10.82
C ALA A 167 3.11 7.05 9.78
N SER A 168 3.35 7.28 8.49
CA SER A 168 2.73 6.58 7.37
C SER A 168 3.02 5.08 7.43
N GLU A 169 4.29 4.67 7.59
CA GLU A 169 4.66 3.26 7.71
C GLU A 169 3.99 2.60 8.94
N ALA A 170 3.97 3.29 10.09
CA ALA A 170 3.29 2.78 11.27
C ALA A 170 1.78 2.63 11.07
N MET A 171 1.16 3.56 10.33
CA MET A 171 -0.26 3.53 10.03
C MET A 171 -0.62 2.42 9.03
N ASP A 172 0.18 2.24 7.98
CA ASP A 172 0.04 1.15 7.01
C ASP A 172 0.08 -0.21 7.70
N VAL A 173 1.09 -0.45 8.54
CA VAL A 173 1.20 -1.67 9.35
C VAL A 173 -0.03 -1.89 10.23
N ALA A 174 -0.57 -0.83 10.83
CA ALA A 174 -1.75 -0.92 11.68
C ALA A 174 -3.03 -1.24 10.89
N LEU A 175 -3.20 -0.63 9.70
CA LEU A 175 -4.32 -0.90 8.79
C LEU A 175 -4.27 -2.34 8.26
N GLU A 176 -3.09 -2.79 7.81
CA GLU A 176 -2.87 -4.17 7.34
C GLU A 176 -3.14 -5.20 8.43
N LYS A 177 -2.66 -4.93 9.66
CA LYS A 177 -2.96 -5.81 10.80
C LYS A 177 -4.47 -5.90 11.05
N ASN A 178 -5.17 -4.77 11.04
CA ASN A 178 -6.60 -4.74 11.27
C ASN A 178 -7.38 -5.47 10.16
N GLU A 179 -7.02 -5.27 8.89
CA GLU A 179 -7.61 -6.01 7.78
C GLU A 179 -7.46 -7.52 7.98
N ASN A 180 -6.24 -7.95 8.34
CA ASN A 180 -5.97 -9.36 8.57
C ASN A 180 -6.74 -9.95 9.76
N ASP A 181 -6.77 -9.25 10.91
CA ASP A 181 -7.50 -9.71 12.10
C ASP A 181 -9.01 -9.84 11.81
N ARG A 182 -9.59 -8.87 11.09
CA ARG A 182 -10.99 -8.89 10.68
C ARG A 182 -11.28 -10.02 9.71
N ARG A 183 -10.39 -10.26 8.75
CA ARG A 183 -10.50 -11.39 7.82
C ARG A 183 -10.47 -12.72 8.55
N VAL A 184 -9.56 -12.91 9.52
CA VAL A 184 -9.50 -14.13 10.33
C VAL A 184 -10.79 -14.35 11.12
N ALA A 185 -11.33 -13.29 11.74
CA ALA A 185 -12.61 -13.37 12.44
C ALA A 185 -13.77 -13.72 11.49
N GLN A 186 -13.81 -13.10 10.31
CA GLN A 186 -14.83 -13.37 9.30
C GLN A 186 -14.74 -14.79 8.75
N LEU A 187 -13.54 -15.31 8.50
CA LEU A 187 -13.34 -16.69 8.07
C LEU A 187 -13.86 -17.68 9.10
N LYS A 188 -13.56 -17.46 10.38
CA LYS A 188 -14.09 -18.28 11.47
C LYS A 188 -15.62 -18.25 11.50
N GLN A 189 -16.22 -17.07 11.37
CA GLN A 189 -17.67 -16.93 11.34
C GLN A 189 -18.30 -17.69 10.17
N ILE A 190 -17.75 -17.54 8.95
CA ILE A 190 -18.25 -18.26 7.78
C ILE A 190 -18.10 -19.77 7.95
N GLU A 191 -16.95 -20.24 8.45
CA GLU A 191 -16.74 -21.68 8.67
C GLU A 191 -17.71 -22.25 9.72
N GLU A 192 -18.01 -21.50 10.78
CA GLU A 192 -18.98 -21.92 11.80
C GLU A 192 -20.43 -21.93 11.27
N SER A 193 -20.81 -20.97 10.41
CA SER A 193 -22.19 -20.84 9.92
C SER A 193 -22.49 -21.61 8.64
N GLU A 194 -21.52 -21.72 7.73
CA GLU A 194 -21.68 -22.26 6.38
C GLU A 194 -20.69 -23.40 6.07
N GLY A 195 -19.73 -23.68 6.97
CA GLY A 195 -18.61 -24.56 6.69
C GLY A 195 -17.63 -23.95 5.69
N ARG A 196 -16.84 -24.81 5.03
CA ARG A 196 -15.92 -24.39 3.96
C ARG A 196 -16.69 -24.13 2.66
N SER A 197 -17.53 -23.11 2.69
CA SER A 197 -18.38 -22.69 1.57
C SER A 197 -17.57 -21.97 0.48
N LEU A 198 -18.21 -21.65 -0.65
CA LEU A 198 -17.61 -20.80 -1.68
C LEU A 198 -17.13 -19.46 -1.10
N ALA A 199 -17.92 -18.84 -0.21
CA ALA A 199 -17.56 -17.58 0.44
C ALA A 199 -16.32 -17.73 1.34
N TYR A 200 -16.20 -18.85 2.06
CA TYR A 200 -15.02 -19.17 2.86
C TYR A 200 -13.76 -19.25 1.98
N TYR A 201 -13.81 -20.04 0.91
CA TYR A 201 -12.66 -20.21 0.02
C TYR A 201 -12.33 -18.94 -0.75
N HIS A 202 -13.35 -18.17 -1.17
CA HIS A 202 -13.17 -16.89 -1.83
C HIS A 202 -12.39 -15.90 -0.94
N LEU A 203 -12.78 -15.79 0.33
CA LEU A 203 -12.11 -14.92 1.30
C LEU A 203 -10.68 -15.40 1.63
N ARG A 204 -10.47 -16.72 1.79
CA ARG A 204 -9.14 -17.33 1.96
C ARG A 204 -8.22 -17.04 0.78
N LEU A 205 -8.71 -17.27 -0.44
CA LEU A 205 -7.92 -17.13 -1.67
C LEU A 205 -7.38 -15.70 -1.85
N LEU A 206 -8.22 -14.70 -1.57
CA LEU A 206 -7.80 -13.30 -1.65
C LEU A 206 -6.82 -12.93 -0.54
N GLY A 207 -7.12 -13.29 0.71
CA GLY A 207 -6.27 -12.93 1.85
C GLY A 207 -4.90 -13.61 1.81
N ASP A 208 -4.88 -14.92 1.60
CA ASP A 208 -3.66 -15.70 1.58
C ASP A 208 -2.83 -15.37 0.31
N GLY A 209 -3.51 -15.05 -0.80
CA GLY A 209 -2.87 -14.53 -2.01
C GLY A 209 -2.23 -13.15 -1.81
N LYS A 210 -2.89 -12.25 -1.06
CA LYS A 210 -2.34 -10.93 -0.68
C LYS A 210 -1.07 -11.11 0.13
N GLN A 211 -1.14 -11.94 1.17
CA GLN A 211 -0.01 -12.21 2.07
C GLN A 211 1.20 -12.75 1.32
N LEU A 212 0.98 -13.73 0.42
CA LEU A 212 2.03 -14.26 -0.44
C LEU A 212 2.64 -13.16 -1.32
N ALA A 213 1.82 -12.38 -2.02
CA ALA A 213 2.32 -11.34 -2.92
C ALA A 213 3.08 -10.22 -2.19
N MET A 214 2.63 -9.84 -1.00
CA MET A 214 3.27 -8.83 -0.14
C MET A 214 4.58 -9.32 0.46
N ALA A 215 4.71 -10.60 0.81
CA ALA A 215 5.97 -11.14 1.32
C ALA A 215 7.13 -11.01 0.30
N PHE A 216 6.84 -10.98 -1.00
CA PHE A 216 7.84 -10.71 -2.03
C PHE A 216 8.29 -9.24 -2.09
N GLN A 217 7.52 -8.30 -1.56
CA GLN A 217 7.81 -6.86 -1.68
C GLN A 217 8.86 -6.35 -0.68
N SER A 218 9.33 -7.21 0.23
CA SER A 218 10.47 -6.90 1.09
C SER A 218 11.74 -6.65 0.26
N ASP A 219 12.57 -5.70 0.70
CA ASP A 219 13.89 -5.46 0.10
C ASP A 219 14.84 -6.66 0.29
N ALA A 220 14.60 -7.47 1.33
CA ALA A 220 15.30 -8.71 1.62
C ALA A 220 14.29 -9.80 2.03
N PRO A 221 13.63 -10.45 1.06
CA PRO A 221 12.64 -11.48 1.37
C PRO A 221 13.28 -12.71 2.00
N ASP A 222 12.66 -13.24 3.05
CA ASP A 222 13.03 -14.55 3.62
C ASP A 222 12.56 -15.66 2.66
N VAL A 223 13.51 -16.24 1.94
CA VAL A 223 13.24 -17.29 0.94
C VAL A 223 12.60 -18.54 1.57
N ALA A 224 12.95 -18.88 2.81
CA ALA A 224 12.37 -20.04 3.48
C ALA A 224 10.90 -19.77 3.85
N ALA A 225 10.61 -18.58 4.37
CA ALA A 225 9.24 -18.16 4.66
C ALA A 225 8.40 -18.08 3.37
N LEU A 226 8.95 -17.53 2.28
CA LEU A 226 8.29 -17.47 0.98
C LEU A 226 7.94 -18.87 0.43
N ARG A 227 8.87 -19.83 0.54
CA ARG A 227 8.61 -21.22 0.14
C ARG A 227 7.45 -21.82 0.92
N ALA A 228 7.42 -21.61 2.24
CA ALA A 228 6.33 -22.11 3.09
C ALA A 228 4.98 -21.48 2.70
N GLN A 229 4.92 -20.15 2.57
CA GLN A 229 3.70 -19.45 2.17
C GLN A 229 3.21 -19.86 0.77
N LEU A 230 4.14 -20.04 -0.19
CA LEU A 230 3.79 -20.53 -1.52
C LEU A 230 3.21 -21.94 -1.45
N ALA A 231 3.80 -22.84 -0.67
CA ALA A 231 3.31 -24.21 -0.50
C ALA A 231 1.91 -24.22 0.13
N ASP A 232 1.68 -23.40 1.15
CA ASP A 232 0.37 -23.26 1.80
C ASP A 232 -0.69 -22.74 0.82
N PHE A 233 -0.37 -21.70 0.06
CA PHE A 233 -1.29 -21.14 -0.95
C PHE A 233 -1.57 -22.13 -2.08
N GLN A 234 -0.56 -22.86 -2.55
CA GLN A 234 -0.72 -23.91 -3.55
C GLN A 234 -1.59 -25.07 -3.02
N ALA A 235 -1.43 -25.45 -1.75
CA ALA A 235 -2.26 -26.47 -1.12
C ALA A 235 -3.73 -26.02 -1.04
N LEU A 236 -3.98 -24.75 -0.70
CA LEU A 236 -5.32 -24.16 -0.72
C LEU A 236 -5.96 -24.21 -2.12
N VAL A 237 -5.22 -23.79 -3.16
CA VAL A 237 -5.72 -23.84 -4.55
C VAL A 237 -6.03 -25.28 -4.96
N THR A 238 -5.18 -26.24 -4.58
CA THR A 238 -5.37 -27.67 -4.84
C THR A 238 -6.60 -28.24 -4.11
N GLU A 239 -6.81 -27.86 -2.85
CA GLU A 239 -7.99 -28.24 -2.06
C GLU A 239 -9.29 -27.77 -2.74
N ILE A 240 -9.32 -26.51 -3.18
CA ILE A 240 -10.46 -25.91 -3.88
C ILE A 240 -10.77 -26.67 -5.18
N GLN A 241 -9.74 -26.97 -5.98
CA GLN A 241 -9.86 -27.70 -7.24
C GLN A 241 -10.40 -29.12 -7.02
N ASN A 242 -9.80 -29.88 -6.10
CA ASN A 242 -10.20 -31.25 -5.81
C ASN A 242 -11.58 -31.35 -5.16
N GLY A 243 -11.97 -30.35 -4.38
CA GLY A 243 -13.29 -30.27 -3.75
C GLY A 243 -14.42 -29.90 -4.69
N GLY A 244 -14.13 -29.51 -5.94
CA GLY A 244 -15.15 -29.05 -6.89
C GLY A 244 -15.89 -27.78 -6.44
N VAL A 245 -15.23 -26.97 -5.59
CA VAL A 245 -15.78 -25.71 -5.07
C VAL A 245 -16.10 -24.79 -6.26
N GLY A 246 -17.30 -24.20 -6.28
CA GLY A 246 -17.71 -23.24 -7.33
C GLY A 246 -17.80 -23.82 -8.74
N LYS A 247 -17.81 -25.15 -8.93
CA LYS A 247 -17.86 -25.80 -10.25
C LYS A 247 -19.03 -25.38 -11.14
N ASP A 248 -20.13 -24.94 -10.52
CA ASP A 248 -21.35 -24.52 -11.21
C ASP A 248 -21.35 -23.01 -11.53
N ASP A 249 -20.29 -22.28 -11.14
CA ASP A 249 -20.09 -20.86 -11.41
C ASP A 249 -18.96 -20.66 -12.45
N PRO A 250 -19.29 -20.26 -13.69
CA PRO A 250 -18.29 -20.00 -14.72
C PRO A 250 -17.25 -18.94 -14.32
N MET A 251 -17.64 -17.94 -13.52
CA MET A 251 -16.74 -16.87 -13.05
C MET A 251 -15.74 -17.39 -12.03
N TRP A 252 -16.13 -18.37 -11.20
CA TRP A 252 -15.20 -19.02 -10.28
C TRP A 252 -14.05 -19.72 -11.01
N GLY A 253 -14.33 -20.34 -12.15
CA GLY A 253 -13.28 -20.93 -12.99
C GLY A 253 -12.24 -19.90 -13.45
N HIS A 254 -12.62 -18.63 -13.65
CA HIS A 254 -11.65 -17.56 -13.92
C HIS A 254 -10.84 -17.22 -12.67
N VAL A 255 -11.47 -17.13 -11.51
CA VAL A 255 -10.78 -16.88 -10.22
C VAL A 255 -9.73 -17.94 -9.94
N GLN A 256 -10.06 -19.22 -10.13
CA GLN A 256 -9.11 -20.33 -9.97
C GLN A 256 -7.89 -20.19 -10.90
N ARG A 257 -8.10 -19.86 -12.18
CA ARG A 257 -6.99 -19.64 -13.14
C ARG A 257 -6.11 -18.47 -12.74
N SER A 258 -6.68 -17.39 -12.20
CA SER A 258 -5.91 -16.25 -11.71
C SER A 258 -5.11 -16.60 -10.45
N ALA A 259 -5.65 -17.45 -9.57
CA ALA A 259 -4.90 -17.98 -8.44
C ALA A 259 -3.75 -18.92 -8.87
N ASP A 260 -3.98 -19.81 -9.85
CA ASP A 260 -2.92 -20.64 -10.44
C ASP A 260 -1.79 -19.79 -11.07
N LYS A 261 -2.16 -18.67 -11.69
CA LYS A 261 -1.20 -17.69 -12.22
C LYS A 261 -0.37 -17.07 -11.09
N LEU A 262 -0.98 -16.73 -9.95
CA LEU A 262 -0.23 -16.25 -8.79
C LEU A 262 0.72 -17.33 -8.26
N VAL A 263 0.26 -18.57 -8.07
CA VAL A 263 1.12 -19.71 -7.66
C VAL A 263 2.33 -19.85 -8.59
N ARG A 264 2.10 -19.90 -9.91
CA ARG A 264 3.18 -20.01 -10.90
C ARG A 264 4.17 -18.85 -10.81
N THR A 265 3.67 -17.61 -10.73
CA THR A 265 4.52 -16.41 -10.74
C THR A 265 5.31 -16.28 -9.45
N ALA A 266 4.70 -16.57 -8.30
CA ALA A 266 5.38 -16.64 -7.02
C ALA A 266 6.44 -17.77 -7.00
N GLY A 267 6.14 -18.93 -7.58
CA GLY A 267 7.13 -20.01 -7.77
C GLY A 267 8.35 -19.56 -8.55
N ARG A 268 8.16 -18.83 -9.66
CA ARG A 268 9.28 -18.20 -10.39
C ARG A 268 10.05 -17.20 -9.53
N GLY A 269 9.36 -16.46 -8.67
CA GLY A 269 10.00 -15.53 -7.71
C GLY A 269 10.94 -16.26 -6.75
N VAL A 270 10.48 -17.36 -6.15
CA VAL A 270 11.31 -18.22 -5.29
C VAL A 270 12.52 -18.75 -6.06
N GLU A 271 12.31 -19.33 -7.25
CA GLU A 271 13.41 -19.85 -8.09
C GLU A 271 14.46 -18.77 -8.42
N ARG A 272 14.03 -17.53 -8.69
CA ARG A 272 14.95 -16.41 -8.93
C ARG A 272 15.79 -16.09 -7.72
N LEU A 273 15.17 -15.99 -6.54
CA LEU A 273 15.89 -15.71 -5.29
C LEU A 273 16.92 -16.80 -4.97
N GLU A 274 16.54 -18.06 -5.17
CA GLU A 274 17.45 -19.22 -5.01
C GLU A 274 18.64 -19.16 -5.98
N GLN A 275 18.41 -18.69 -7.20
CA GLN A 275 19.44 -18.49 -8.23
C GLN A 275 20.19 -17.15 -8.06
N HIS A 276 19.92 -16.40 -7.00
CA HIS A 276 20.48 -15.07 -6.73
C HIS A 276 20.25 -14.07 -7.88
N LYS A 277 19.12 -14.22 -8.57
CA LYS A 277 18.68 -13.30 -9.61
C LYS A 277 17.87 -12.15 -9.01
N PRO A 278 17.98 -10.94 -9.56
CA PRO A 278 17.25 -9.78 -9.05
C PRO A 278 15.74 -9.95 -9.24
N ILE A 279 14.96 -9.44 -8.27
CA ILE A 279 13.49 -9.39 -8.35
C ILE A 279 12.92 -7.99 -8.11
N THR A 280 13.72 -7.07 -7.56
CA THR A 280 13.33 -5.68 -7.31
C THR A 280 13.49 -4.84 -8.58
N ALA A 281 12.66 -3.81 -8.72
CA ALA A 281 12.69 -2.92 -9.89
C ALA A 281 14.07 -2.28 -10.08
N GLU A 282 14.71 -1.82 -8.99
CA GLU A 282 16.04 -1.22 -9.02
C GLU A 282 17.11 -2.21 -9.48
N ALA A 283 17.15 -3.40 -8.89
CA ALA A 283 18.17 -4.40 -9.25
C ALA A 283 17.98 -4.91 -10.68
N LEU A 284 16.73 -5.05 -11.14
CA LEU A 284 16.42 -5.37 -12.53
C LEU A 284 16.83 -4.24 -13.49
N ALA A 285 16.63 -2.98 -13.13
CA ALA A 285 17.11 -1.85 -13.91
C ALA A 285 18.63 -1.82 -14.01
N ALA A 286 19.34 -2.11 -12.91
CA ALA A 286 20.79 -2.23 -12.89
C ALA A 286 21.28 -3.39 -13.78
N GLU A 287 20.65 -4.56 -13.71
CA GLU A 287 20.95 -5.72 -14.55
C GLU A 287 20.78 -5.39 -16.04
N ARG A 288 19.67 -4.77 -16.44
CA ARG A 288 19.42 -4.35 -17.83
C ARG A 288 20.46 -3.37 -18.34
N LYS A 289 20.81 -2.38 -17.52
CA LYS A 289 21.84 -1.40 -17.85
C LYS A 289 23.19 -2.06 -18.06
N ALA A 290 23.56 -3.03 -17.21
CA ALA A 290 24.80 -3.77 -17.34
C ALA A 290 24.81 -4.70 -18.57
N SER A 291 23.68 -5.31 -18.90
CA SER A 291 23.56 -6.24 -20.04
C SER A 291 23.32 -5.54 -21.39
N GLY A 292 23.05 -4.24 -21.41
CA GLY A 292 22.62 -3.50 -22.61
C GLY A 292 21.27 -3.96 -23.17
N SER A 293 20.41 -4.57 -22.34
CA SER A 293 19.12 -5.09 -22.80
C SER A 293 18.15 -3.96 -23.14
N TRP A 294 17.44 -4.10 -24.26
CA TRP A 294 16.37 -3.21 -24.70
C TRP A 294 14.98 -3.65 -24.20
N LEU A 295 14.89 -4.82 -23.55
CA LEU A 295 13.64 -5.33 -23.00
C LEU A 295 13.29 -4.61 -21.69
N THR A 296 12.19 -3.85 -21.72
CA THR A 296 11.69 -3.08 -20.58
C THR A 296 10.72 -3.89 -19.70
N THR A 297 10.21 -5.02 -20.20
CA THR A 297 9.31 -5.89 -19.43
C THR A 297 10.07 -6.60 -18.32
N ASP A 298 9.49 -6.63 -17.12
CA ASP A 298 10.03 -7.38 -16.00
C ASP A 298 9.88 -8.89 -16.23
N PRO A 299 10.90 -9.70 -15.87
CA PRO A 299 10.84 -11.15 -16.00
C PRO A 299 9.80 -11.73 -15.05
N GLU A 300 9.24 -12.90 -15.39
CA GLU A 300 8.39 -13.65 -14.46
C GLU A 300 9.11 -13.89 -13.13
N GLY A 301 8.40 -13.71 -12.02
CA GLY A 301 8.95 -13.81 -10.67
C GLY A 301 9.57 -12.52 -10.15
N ALA A 302 9.59 -11.43 -10.93
CA ALA A 302 9.85 -10.10 -10.40
C ALA A 302 8.70 -9.63 -9.49
N GLN A 303 9.00 -8.77 -8.51
CA GLN A 303 8.02 -8.20 -7.57
C GLN A 303 6.79 -7.62 -8.27
N SER A 304 7.01 -6.86 -9.35
CA SER A 304 5.96 -6.26 -10.17
C SER A 304 5.05 -7.30 -10.84
N THR A 305 5.62 -8.38 -11.35
CA THR A 305 4.85 -9.46 -12.03
C THR A 305 4.01 -10.26 -11.03
N ILE A 306 4.53 -10.49 -9.82
CA ILE A 306 3.82 -11.17 -8.74
C ILE A 306 2.65 -10.29 -8.27
N LEU A 307 2.90 -9.00 -8.05
CA LEU A 307 1.86 -8.05 -7.68
C LEU A 307 0.78 -7.94 -8.77
N ALA A 308 1.17 -7.92 -10.04
CA ALA A 308 0.23 -7.94 -11.16
C ALA A 308 -0.61 -9.23 -11.20
N ALA A 309 -0.04 -10.40 -10.88
CA ALA A 309 -0.78 -11.64 -10.78
C ALA A 309 -1.80 -11.64 -9.63
N TYR A 310 -1.44 -11.06 -8.47
CA TYR A 310 -2.39 -10.87 -7.38
C TYR A 310 -3.50 -9.88 -7.74
N ASN A 311 -3.16 -8.75 -8.37
CA ASN A 311 -4.16 -7.77 -8.82
C ASN A 311 -5.13 -8.35 -9.86
N ASP A 312 -4.66 -9.25 -10.72
CA ASP A 312 -5.49 -10.01 -11.67
C ASP A 312 -6.47 -10.95 -10.93
N LEU A 313 -6.01 -11.60 -9.86
CA LEU A 313 -6.85 -12.40 -8.96
C LEU A 313 -7.94 -11.53 -8.31
N VAL A 314 -7.57 -10.40 -7.69
CA VAL A 314 -8.52 -9.45 -7.08
C VAL A 314 -9.53 -8.94 -8.12
N THR A 315 -9.05 -8.52 -9.30
CA THR A 315 -9.89 -7.99 -10.37
C THR A 315 -10.90 -9.02 -10.86
N THR A 316 -10.45 -10.26 -11.06
CA THR A 316 -11.32 -11.37 -11.51
C THR A 316 -12.34 -11.71 -10.44
N SER A 317 -11.91 -11.79 -9.18
CA SER A 317 -12.75 -12.00 -8.01
C SER A 317 -13.85 -10.94 -7.87
N ASN A 318 -13.52 -9.66 -8.07
CA ASN A 318 -14.50 -8.58 -7.97
C ASN A 318 -15.60 -8.65 -9.04
N ARG A 319 -15.42 -9.43 -10.11
CA ARG A 319 -16.43 -9.68 -11.15
C ARG A 319 -17.42 -10.79 -10.79
N MET A 320 -17.24 -11.48 -9.66
CA MET A 320 -18.20 -12.46 -9.15
C MET A 320 -19.43 -11.83 -8.46
N ARG A 321 -19.47 -10.50 -8.34
CA ARG A 321 -20.57 -9.76 -7.73
C ARG A 321 -21.81 -9.75 -8.62
#